data_AF-F8QXN3-F1
#
_entry.id   AF-F8QXN3-F1
#
_cell.length_a   1.000
_cell.length_b   1.000
_cell.length_c   1.000
_cell.angle_alpha   90.00
_cell.angle_beta   90.00
_cell.angle_gamma   90.00
#
_symmetry.space_group_name_H-M   'P 1'
#
loop_
_entity.id
_entity.type
_entity.pdbx_description
1 polymer ?
#
loop_
_entity_poly.entity_id
_entity_poly.type
_entity_poly.pdbx_seq_one_letter_code
_entity_poly.pdbx_strand_id
1 'polypeptide(L)'
;LARKLATTNCHHVEALTACRLIPLDKKPGCRPIGIGEVIRRIVGKCVMMVVKDDVRRAAGNLQVCAGQQAGGEAAIHAMREMFSEDNCEAVLLVDAKNAFNTINRKTMLHNIRVKCPPLAQYVENTYSDPSDL
;
A
#
# COMPACT_ATOMS: atom_id res chain seq x y z
N LEU A 1 -16.44 8.09 -11.77
CA LEU A 1 -15.00 8.42 -11.59
C LEU A 1 -14.15 7.18 -11.27
N ALA A 2 -14.48 6.39 -10.23
CA ALA A 2 -13.68 5.21 -9.84
C ALA A 2 -13.45 4.20 -10.98
N ARG A 3 -14.51 3.79 -11.69
CA ARG A 3 -14.38 2.90 -12.87
C ARG A 3 -13.41 3.47 -13.91
N LYS A 4 -13.58 4.74 -14.29
CA LYS A 4 -12.71 5.42 -15.26
C LYS A 4 -11.24 5.39 -14.84
N LEU A 5 -10.94 5.71 -13.57
CA LEU A 5 -9.57 5.64 -13.04
C LEU A 5 -9.01 4.22 -12.96
N ALA A 6 -9.85 3.20 -12.85
CA ALA A 6 -9.41 1.81 -12.77
C ALA A 6 -9.36 1.08 -14.12
N THR A 7 -9.94 1.63 -15.19
CA THR A 7 -10.07 0.92 -16.47
C THR A 7 -9.58 1.69 -17.70
N THR A 8 -9.24 2.97 -17.55
CA THR A 8 -8.77 3.80 -18.67
C THR A 8 -7.57 4.64 -18.24
N ASN A 9 -6.72 5.00 -19.20
CA ASN A 9 -5.68 6.00 -18.97
C ASN A 9 -6.35 7.36 -18.72
N CYS A 10 -6.05 7.95 -17.56
CA CYS A 10 -6.53 9.27 -17.18
C CYS A 10 -5.35 10.23 -17.17
N HIS A 11 -5.48 11.32 -17.91
CA HIS A 11 -4.56 12.45 -17.86
C HIS A 11 -5.18 13.57 -17.02
N HIS A 12 -4.34 14.48 -16.53
CA HIS A 12 -4.76 15.66 -15.77
C HIS A 12 -5.54 15.34 -14.48
N VAL A 13 -4.93 14.52 -13.63
CA VAL A 13 -5.51 14.11 -12.34
C VAL A 13 -4.98 14.92 -11.15
N GLU A 14 -4.27 16.02 -11.39
CA GLU A 14 -3.53 16.79 -10.37
C GLU A 14 -4.46 17.29 -9.26
N ALA A 15 -5.62 17.84 -9.63
CA ALA A 15 -6.63 18.26 -8.66
C ALA A 15 -7.19 17.10 -7.84
N LEU A 16 -7.23 15.89 -8.40
CA LEU A 16 -7.67 14.69 -7.68
C LEU A 16 -6.57 14.14 -6.77
N THR A 17 -5.31 14.20 -7.20
CA THR A 17 -4.15 13.68 -6.46
C THR A 17 -3.60 14.67 -5.43
N ALA A 18 -4.04 15.93 -5.48
CA ALA A 18 -3.74 16.97 -4.50
C ALA A 18 -3.96 16.50 -3.05
N CYS A 19 -3.13 17.04 -2.15
CA CYS A 19 -3.21 16.72 -0.74
C CYS A 19 -2.65 17.86 0.13
N ARG A 20 -3.05 17.87 1.41
CA ARG A 20 -2.49 18.75 2.43
C ARG A 20 -1.53 17.96 3.33
N LEU A 21 -0.28 18.40 3.43
CA LEU A 21 0.69 17.80 4.33
C LEU A 21 0.46 18.23 5.79
N ILE A 22 0.52 17.27 6.71
CA ILE A 22 0.60 17.54 8.15
C ILE A 22 1.77 16.76 8.78
N PRO A 23 2.53 17.37 9.70
CA PRO A 23 3.57 16.69 10.46
C PRO A 23 2.97 16.04 11.72
N LEU A 24 2.84 14.71 11.74
CA LEU A 24 2.40 13.98 12.92
C LEU A 24 3.62 13.59 13.79
N ASP A 25 3.58 13.88 15.09
CA ASP A 25 4.66 13.51 16.02
C ASP A 25 4.76 11.98 16.20
N LYS A 26 5.97 11.43 16.01
CA LYS A 26 6.27 9.98 16.14
C LYS A 26 7.03 9.64 17.43
N LYS A 27 7.54 10.63 18.19
CA LYS A 27 8.29 10.45 19.45
C LYS A 27 9.31 9.27 19.46
N PRO A 28 10.55 9.45 18.94
CA PRO A 28 11.10 10.64 18.30
C PRO A 28 10.80 10.69 16.79
N GLY A 29 10.88 11.90 16.22
CA GLY A 29 10.76 12.15 14.78
C GLY A 29 9.36 12.54 14.33
N CYS A 30 9.20 12.68 13.01
CA CYS A 30 7.97 13.14 12.37
C CYS A 30 7.47 12.09 11.37
N ARG A 31 6.15 11.88 11.32
CA ARG A 31 5.44 11.13 10.30
C ARG A 31 4.67 12.13 9.41
N PRO A 32 5.20 12.49 8.23
CA PRO A 32 4.45 13.33 7.31
C PRO A 32 3.23 12.55 6.79
N ILE A 33 2.06 13.15 6.85
CA ILE A 33 0.81 12.59 6.34
C ILE A 33 0.29 13.51 5.24
N GLY A 34 0.07 12.95 4.05
CA GLY A 34 -0.66 13.62 2.98
C GLY A 34 -2.16 13.36 3.08
N ILE A 35 -2.92 14.37 3.48
CA ILE A 35 -4.38 14.31 3.53
C ILE A 35 -4.92 14.60 2.14
N GLY A 36 -5.24 13.54 1.40
CA GLY A 36 -5.81 13.65 0.05
C GLY A 36 -7.24 14.16 0.02
N GLU A 37 -7.65 14.66 -1.14
CA GLU A 37 -9.01 15.12 -1.42
C GLU A 37 -10.08 14.10 -1.02
N VAL A 38 -11.25 14.61 -0.59
CA VAL A 38 -12.39 13.76 -0.19
C VAL A 38 -12.79 12.83 -1.34
N ILE A 39 -12.83 13.36 -2.56
CA ILE A 39 -13.16 12.59 -3.76
C ILE A 39 -12.15 11.48 -4.01
N ARG A 40 -10.84 11.72 -3.82
CA ARG A 40 -9.80 10.70 -3.95
C ARG A 40 -10.01 9.56 -2.95
N ARG A 41 -10.36 9.88 -1.71
CA ARG A 41 -10.63 8.89 -0.66
C ARG A 41 -11.87 8.04 -0.96
N ILE A 42 -12.97 8.68 -1.42
CA ILE A 42 -14.19 7.97 -1.84
C ILE A 42 -13.88 7.04 -3.01
N VAL A 43 -13.20 7.54 -4.05
CA VAL A 43 -12.79 6.75 -5.21
C VAL A 43 -11.93 5.56 -4.79
N GLY A 44 -10.90 5.77 -3.96
CA GLY A 44 -10.03 4.71 -3.48
C GLY A 44 -10.81 3.64 -2.71
N LYS A 45 -11.79 4.04 -1.88
CA LYS A 45 -12.68 3.10 -1.19
C LYS A 45 -13.52 2.29 -2.16
N CYS A 46 -14.10 2.92 -3.18
CA CYS A 46 -14.88 2.22 -4.22
C CYS A 46 -14.02 1.23 -5.01
N VAL A 47 -12.79 1.59 -5.38
CA VAL A 47 -11.85 0.68 -6.05
C VAL A 47 -11.55 -0.51 -5.14
N MET A 48 -11.16 -0.26 -3.89
CA MET A 48 -10.82 -1.33 -2.92
C MET A 48 -12.01 -2.23 -2.60
N MET A 49 -13.24 -1.74 -2.62
CA MET A 49 -14.43 -2.59 -2.44
C MET A 49 -14.53 -3.68 -3.50
N VAL A 50 -14.03 -3.42 -4.71
CA VAL A 50 -14.05 -4.37 -5.84
C VAL A 50 -12.81 -5.24 -5.83
N VAL A 51 -11.62 -4.66 -5.68
CA VAL A 51 -10.34 -5.39 -5.89
C VAL A 51 -9.71 -5.95 -4.62
N LYS A 52 -10.32 -5.77 -3.43
CA LYS A 52 -9.75 -6.22 -2.15
C LYS A 52 -9.34 -7.69 -2.14
N ASP A 53 -10.12 -8.56 -2.76
CA ASP A 53 -9.83 -10.00 -2.75
C ASP A 53 -8.68 -10.35 -3.69
N ASP A 54 -8.52 -9.60 -4.78
CA ASP A 54 -7.35 -9.69 -5.66
C ASP A 54 -6.09 -9.17 -4.98
N VAL A 55 -6.19 -8.07 -4.21
CA VAL A 55 -5.08 -7.54 -3.41
C VAL A 55 -4.67 -8.54 -2.34
N ARG A 56 -5.62 -9.13 -1.62
CA ARG A 56 -5.35 -10.18 -0.62
C ARG A 56 -4.70 -11.41 -1.26
N ARG A 57 -5.18 -11.85 -2.42
CA ARG A 57 -4.60 -12.99 -3.15
C ARG A 57 -3.18 -12.67 -3.64
N ALA A 58 -2.96 -11.47 -4.16
CA ALA A 58 -1.65 -11.01 -4.63
C ALA A 58 -0.61 -10.89 -3.50
N ALA A 59 -1.06 -10.45 -2.31
CA ALA A 59 -0.23 -10.36 -1.11
C ALA A 59 0.12 -11.74 -0.54
N GLY A 60 -0.76 -12.73 -0.74
CA GLY A 60 -0.58 -14.09 -0.24
C GLY A 60 -0.59 -14.15 1.29
N ASN A 61 0.09 -15.17 1.83
CA ASN A 61 0.08 -15.47 3.26
C ASN A 61 1.28 -14.86 4.01
N LEU A 62 2.32 -14.42 3.29
CA LEU A 62 3.49 -13.78 3.89
C LEU A 62 3.23 -12.32 4.27
N GLN A 63 2.38 -11.63 3.49
CA GLN A 63 2.02 -10.24 3.76
C GLN A 63 0.64 -10.17 4.44
N VAL A 64 0.65 -10.19 5.77
CA VAL A 64 -0.57 -10.18 6.59
C VAL A 64 -1.28 -8.83 6.66
N CYS A 65 -0.61 -7.73 6.29
CA CYS A 65 -1.14 -6.36 6.37
C CYS A 65 -1.97 -5.95 5.14
N ALA A 66 -2.30 -6.88 4.25
CA ALA A 66 -3.11 -6.63 3.04
C ALA A 66 -4.63 -6.85 3.23
N GLY A 67 -5.09 -6.95 4.48
CA GLY A 67 -6.50 -7.19 4.81
C GLY A 67 -6.86 -8.65 5.05
N GLN A 68 -5.89 -9.48 5.45
CA GLN A 68 -6.17 -10.85 5.88
C GLN A 68 -6.94 -10.85 7.21
N GLN A 69 -7.93 -11.73 7.32
CA GLN A 69 -8.67 -11.92 8.57
C GLN A 69 -7.71 -12.44 9.63
N ALA A 70 -7.75 -11.81 10.82
CA ALA A 70 -6.85 -12.12 11.93
C ALA A 70 -5.33 -12.07 11.57
N GLY A 71 -4.93 -11.27 10.56
CA GLY A 71 -3.55 -11.28 10.05
C GLY A 71 -2.48 -11.01 11.11
N GLY A 72 -2.74 -10.12 12.07
CA GLY A 72 -1.80 -9.83 13.17
C GLY A 72 -1.62 -11.00 14.14
N GLU A 73 -2.71 -11.69 14.48
CA GLU A 73 -2.68 -12.89 15.32
C GLU A 73 -1.97 -14.03 14.58
N ALA A 74 -2.34 -14.27 13.33
CA ALA A 74 -1.69 -15.28 12.49
C ALA A 74 -0.18 -15.06 12.37
N ALA A 75 0.27 -13.81 12.21
CA ALA A 75 1.71 -13.50 12.18
C ALA A 75 2.43 -13.81 13.49
N ILE A 76 1.83 -13.47 14.64
CA ILE A 76 2.42 -13.75 15.96
C ILE A 76 2.51 -15.26 16.19
N HIS A 77 1.44 -16.00 15.89
CA HIS A 77 1.42 -17.45 16.06
C HIS A 77 2.43 -18.15 15.14
N ALA A 78 2.46 -17.79 13.86
CA ALA A 78 3.43 -18.36 12.91
C ALA A 78 4.88 -18.08 13.34
N MET A 79 5.20 -16.86 13.80
CA MET A 79 6.54 -16.52 14.27
C MET A 79 6.94 -17.29 15.53
N ARG A 80 6.00 -17.52 16.46
CA ARG A 80 6.24 -18.34 17.67
C ARG A 80 6.50 -19.80 17.34
N GLU A 81 5.71 -20.36 16.42
CA GLU A 81 5.87 -21.74 15.96
C GLU A 81 7.22 -21.92 15.28
N MET A 82 7.56 -21.07 14.31
CA MET A 82 8.86 -21.10 13.62
C MET A 82 10.05 -20.94 14.57
N PHE A 83 9.93 -20.07 15.57
CA PHE A 83 11.00 -19.87 16.56
C PHE A 83 11.16 -21.04 17.54
N SER A 84 10.13 -21.88 17.68
CA SER A 84 10.18 -23.07 18.54
C SER A 84 10.78 -24.29 17.84
N GLU A 85 11.10 -24.20 16.54
CA GLU A 85 11.74 -25.27 15.80
C GLU A 85 13.22 -25.41 16.21
N ASP A 86 13.70 -26.65 16.39
CA ASP A 86 15.08 -26.92 16.85
C ASP A 86 16.16 -26.36 15.91
N ASN A 87 15.82 -26.11 14.64
CA ASN A 87 16.72 -25.54 13.62
C ASN A 87 16.66 -24.00 13.54
N CYS A 88 15.81 -23.34 14.33
CA CYS A 88 15.69 -21.88 14.34
C CYS A 88 16.56 -21.28 15.45
N GLU A 89 17.71 -20.72 15.09
CA GLU A 89 18.64 -20.16 16.08
C GLU A 89 18.29 -18.72 16.52
N ALA A 90 17.66 -17.94 15.62
CA ALA A 90 17.38 -16.52 15.87
C ALA A 90 16.27 -15.95 14.97
N VAL A 91 15.69 -14.82 15.40
CA VAL A 91 14.74 -14.01 14.62
C VAL A 91 15.37 -12.66 14.31
N LEU A 92 15.33 -12.26 13.03
CA LEU A 92 15.79 -10.94 12.58
C LEU A 92 14.60 -9.98 12.44
N LEU A 93 14.65 -8.88 13.18
CA LEU A 93 13.70 -7.77 13.02
C LEU A 93 14.24 -6.75 12.01
N VAL A 94 13.50 -6.51 10.94
CA VAL A 94 13.85 -5.54 9.89
C VAL A 94 12.81 -4.44 9.83
N ASP A 95 13.26 -3.18 9.83
CA ASP A 95 12.41 -2.01 9.62
C ASP A 95 12.94 -1.12 8.49
N ALA A 96 12.03 -0.53 7.73
CA ALA A 96 12.36 0.33 6.60
C ALA A 96 12.26 1.82 7.01
N LYS A 97 13.38 2.54 6.90
CA LYS A 97 13.41 3.98 7.19
C LYS A 97 12.59 4.74 6.15
N ASN A 98 11.55 5.44 6.61
CA ASN A 98 10.73 6.36 5.80
C ASN A 98 10.07 5.70 4.55
N ALA A 99 9.69 4.42 4.68
CA ALA A 99 9.31 3.54 3.56
C ALA A 99 8.33 4.15 2.53
N PHE A 100 7.28 4.83 2.98
CA PHE A 100 6.27 5.40 2.07
C PHE A 100 6.82 6.53 1.19
N ASN A 101 7.75 7.34 1.71
CA ASN A 101 8.31 8.49 0.99
C ASN A 101 9.56 8.10 0.19
N THR A 102 10.19 6.97 0.50
CA THR A 102 11.41 6.49 -0.15
C THR A 102 11.17 5.35 -1.13
N ILE A 103 9.91 4.99 -1.39
CA ILE A 103 9.59 3.92 -2.33
C ILE A 103 9.98 4.30 -3.76
N ASN A 104 10.61 3.36 -4.48
CA ASN A 104 10.86 3.54 -5.91
C ASN A 104 9.55 3.36 -6.69
N ARG A 105 8.96 4.48 -7.14
CA ARG A 105 7.69 4.47 -7.88
C ARG A 105 7.73 3.65 -9.16
N LYS A 106 8.84 3.68 -9.92
CA LYS A 106 8.97 2.91 -11.16
C LYS A 106 8.90 1.41 -10.88
N THR A 107 9.63 0.94 -9.87
CA THR A 107 9.60 -0.46 -9.43
C THR A 107 8.23 -0.84 -8.87
N MET A 108 7.62 0.02 -8.06
CA MET A 108 6.27 -0.21 -7.51
C MET A 108 5.24 -0.37 -8.64
N LEU A 109 5.22 0.53 -9.62
CA LEU A 109 4.30 0.49 -10.76
C LEU A 109 4.49 -0.78 -11.59
N HIS A 110 5.75 -1.14 -11.89
CA HIS A 110 6.07 -2.39 -12.59
C HIS A 110 5.58 -3.63 -11.81
N ASN A 111 5.87 -3.69 -10.50
CA ASN A 111 5.50 -4.84 -9.67
C ASN A 111 3.98 -4.99 -9.55
N ILE A 112 3.23 -3.89 -9.41
CA ILE A 112 1.76 -3.97 -9.31
C ILE A 112 1.15 -4.47 -10.62
N ARG A 113 1.66 -4.05 -11.79
CA ARG A 113 1.22 -4.60 -13.09
C ARG A 113 1.33 -6.12 -13.16
N VAL A 114 2.36 -6.70 -12.54
CA VAL A 114 2.60 -8.15 -12.55
C VAL A 114 1.87 -8.86 -11.42
N LYS A 115 1.93 -8.33 -10.20
CA LYS A 115 1.44 -9.00 -8.98
C LYS A 115 -0.05 -8.79 -8.73
N CYS A 116 -0.59 -7.62 -9.05
CA CYS A 116 -2.01 -7.30 -8.87
C CYS A 116 -2.54 -6.49 -10.07
N PRO A 117 -2.64 -7.12 -11.26
CA PRO A 117 -3.12 -6.44 -12.47
C PRO A 117 -4.46 -5.69 -12.31
N PRO A 118 -5.46 -6.20 -11.55
CA PRO A 118 -6.73 -5.47 -11.34
C PRO A 118 -6.58 -4.09 -10.68
N LEU A 119 -5.49 -3.86 -9.94
CA LEU A 119 -5.21 -2.58 -9.26
C LEU A 119 -4.30 -1.66 -10.08
N ALA A 120 -3.59 -2.19 -11.09
CA ALA A 120 -2.49 -1.51 -11.76
C ALA A 120 -2.88 -0.16 -12.39
N GLN A 121 -3.95 -0.14 -13.19
CA GLN A 121 -4.39 1.07 -13.87
C GLN A 121 -4.74 2.21 -12.90
N TYR A 122 -5.37 1.88 -11.77
CA TYR A 122 -5.70 2.88 -10.73
C TYR A 122 -4.45 3.49 -10.11
N VAL A 123 -3.45 2.65 -9.80
CA VAL A 123 -2.19 3.09 -9.21
C VAL A 123 -1.39 3.90 -10.22
N GLU A 124 -1.32 3.48 -11.47
CA GLU A 124 -0.66 4.22 -12.55
C GLU A 124 -1.25 5.61 -12.74
N ASN A 125 -2.57 5.71 -12.83
CA ASN A 125 -3.25 7.00 -12.93
C ASN A 125 -3.02 7.88 -11.69
N THR A 126 -2.62 7.33 -10.54
CA THR A 126 -2.44 8.09 -9.29
C THR A 126 -0.98 8.46 -9.02
N TYR A 127 -0.02 7.67 -9.51
CA TYR A 127 1.38 7.72 -9.07
C TYR A 127 2.43 7.75 -10.20
N SER A 128 2.03 7.76 -11.48
CA SER A 128 3.00 7.78 -12.60
C SER A 128 3.77 9.09 -12.70
N ASP A 129 3.12 10.20 -12.34
CA ASP A 129 3.72 11.52 -12.42
C ASP A 129 4.32 11.97 -11.07
N PRO A 130 5.30 12.89 -11.09
CA PRO A 130 5.78 13.57 -9.90
C PRO A 130 4.62 14.19 -9.10
N SER A 131 4.83 14.29 -7.79
CA SER A 131 3.88 14.97 -6.92
C SER A 131 4.38 16.40 -6.70
N ASP A 132 3.47 17.37 -6.64
CA ASP A 132 3.78 18.76 -6.29
C ASP A 132 3.83 19.00 -4.77
N LEU A 133 4.14 17.94 -4.00
CA LEU A 133 4.11 17.91 -2.53
C LEU A 133 5.52 17.80 -1.95
#